data_AF-A0A1E4F2W3-F1
#
_entry.id   AF-A0A1E4F2W3-F1
#
_cell.length_a   1.000
_cell.length_b   1.000
_cell.length_c   1.000
_cell.angle_alpha   90.00
_cell.angle_beta   90.00
_cell.angle_gamma   90.00
#
_symmetry.space_group_name_H-M   'P 1'
#
loop_
_entity.id
_entity.type
_entity.pdbx_description
1 polymer ?
#
loop_
_entity_poly.entity_id
_entity_poly.type
_entity_poly.pdbx_seq_one_letter_code
_entity_poly.pdbx_strand_id
1 'polypeptide(L)'
;MKKRWLALTVIALAGTAAGVYFLKPVTGPARDLTLVGDVDRGNYLIRLGGCVACHTNNEAGTGFLAGGFGLETQFGTFVPPNITSDPEAGIGRWTVQQFSDAMSNGMGPQGHLYPTFPYENYTLMSDQEIVDLYAALMATEPVSAPAAESEIPFPFNVRLIMAGWQNLFFSPGRFQPEAGQSDLYNRGKYLAYGPGHCVACHTPRNELGAIEWDQAFTGSPGGTGGRAPAITSAALGEGGYDVEALVQTLKDGFTPGFDVLGGSMGEVVADSTSYWTDEDLTALATYLMEE
;
A
#
# COMPACT_ATOMS: atom_id res chain seq x y z
N MET A 1 5.69 -45.65 28.75
CA MET A 1 4.80 -45.60 27.57
C MET A 1 3.77 -44.48 27.66
N LYS A 2 2.90 -44.42 28.69
CA LYS A 2 1.86 -43.38 28.84
C LYS A 2 2.35 -41.92 28.78
N LYS A 3 3.48 -41.60 29.43
CA LYS A 3 4.09 -40.24 29.39
C LYS A 3 4.58 -39.82 28.00
N ARG A 4 5.03 -40.77 27.16
CA ARG A 4 5.47 -40.50 25.78
C ARG A 4 4.28 -40.21 24.87
N TRP A 5 3.19 -40.98 25.01
CA TRP A 5 1.94 -40.73 24.31
C TRP A 5 1.33 -39.39 24.71
N LEU A 6 1.32 -39.05 26.01
CA LEU A 6 0.84 -37.75 26.46
C LEU A 6 1.67 -36.59 25.87
N ALA A 7 3.00 -36.71 25.86
CA ALA A 7 3.88 -35.71 25.24
C ALA A 7 3.62 -35.57 23.73
N LEU A 8 3.47 -36.68 23.01
CA LEU A 8 3.14 -36.67 21.58
C LEU A 8 1.76 -36.06 21.30
N THR A 9 0.76 -36.35 22.13
CA THR A 9 -0.58 -35.74 22.01
C THR A 9 -0.53 -34.24 22.28
N VAL A 10 0.22 -33.78 23.30
CA VAL A 10 0.39 -32.35 23.58
C VAL A 10 1.10 -31.64 22.43
N ILE A 11 2.16 -32.24 21.87
CA ILE A 11 2.86 -31.68 20.71
C ILE A 11 1.94 -31.64 19.48
N ALA A 12 1.18 -32.70 19.23
CA ALA A 12 0.24 -32.74 18.11
C ALA A 12 -0.86 -31.67 18.27
N LEU A 13 -1.46 -31.55 19.46
CA LEU A 13 -2.47 -30.52 19.75
C LEU A 13 -1.90 -29.10 19.64
N ALA A 14 -0.69 -28.86 20.15
CA ALA A 14 -0.01 -27.58 20.01
C ALA A 14 0.30 -27.26 18.54
N GLY A 15 0.76 -28.25 17.77
CA GLY A 15 1.00 -28.12 16.34
C GLY A 15 -0.28 -27.84 15.55
N THR A 16 -1.38 -28.52 15.86
CA THR A 16 -2.70 -28.26 15.24
C THR A 16 -3.23 -26.88 15.63
N ALA A 17 -3.12 -26.48 16.90
CA ALA A 17 -3.56 -25.17 17.36
C ALA A 17 -2.75 -24.04 16.71
N ALA A 18 -1.42 -24.18 16.64
CA ALA A 18 -0.56 -23.25 15.92
C ALA A 18 -0.89 -23.21 14.42
N GLY A 19 -1.10 -24.38 13.79
CA GLY A 19 -1.52 -24.46 12.39
C GLY A 19 -2.84 -23.75 12.14
N VAL A 20 -3.86 -23.97 12.98
CA VAL A 20 -5.15 -23.27 12.87
C VAL A 20 -4.99 -21.77 13.09
N TYR A 21 -4.12 -21.34 14.01
CA TYR A 21 -3.85 -19.93 14.27
C TYR A 21 -3.24 -19.24 13.04
N PHE A 22 -2.15 -19.78 12.49
CA PHE A 22 -1.47 -19.19 11.33
C PHE A 22 -2.26 -19.26 10.02
N LEU A 23 -3.33 -20.06 9.96
CA LEU A 23 -4.24 -20.15 8.83
C LEU A 23 -5.45 -19.22 8.96
N LYS A 24 -5.68 -18.61 10.13
CA LYS A 24 -6.76 -17.64 10.29
C LYS A 24 -6.38 -16.32 9.62
N PRO A 25 -7.27 -15.73 8.80
CA PRO A 25 -7.09 -14.38 8.29
C PRO A 25 -6.92 -13.38 9.42
N VAL A 26 -5.92 -12.50 9.28
CA VAL A 26 -5.76 -11.35 10.15
C VAL A 26 -6.81 -10.32 9.73
N THR A 27 -7.65 -9.88 10.67
CA THR A 27 -8.75 -8.94 10.40
C THR A 27 -8.66 -7.76 11.36
N GLY A 28 -8.78 -6.56 10.81
CA GLY A 28 -8.81 -5.33 11.58
C GLY A 28 -10.18 -5.06 12.21
N PRO A 29 -10.33 -3.89 12.85
CA PRO A 29 -11.62 -3.39 13.31
C PRO A 29 -12.64 -3.36 12.16
N ALA A 30 -13.89 -3.71 12.46
CA ALA A 30 -14.99 -3.61 11.51
C ALA A 30 -15.15 -2.17 11.00
N ARG A 31 -15.46 -2.02 9.70
CA ARG A 31 -15.72 -0.73 9.07
C ARG A 31 -17.21 -0.42 9.02
N ASP A 32 -17.57 0.84 9.17
CA ASP A 32 -18.88 1.33 8.77
C ASP A 32 -18.91 1.53 7.24
N LEU A 33 -19.42 0.52 6.52
CA LEU A 33 -19.59 0.56 5.07
C LEU A 33 -21.00 1.00 4.66
N THR A 34 -21.81 1.51 5.60
CA THR A 34 -23.13 2.07 5.32
C THR A 34 -23.08 3.55 4.93
N LEU A 35 -21.90 4.16 5.07
CA LEU A 35 -21.60 5.52 4.65
C LEU A 35 -21.81 5.71 3.15
N VAL A 36 -22.18 6.93 2.76
CA VAL A 36 -22.34 7.30 1.35
C VAL A 36 -20.99 7.77 0.82
N GLY A 37 -20.50 7.13 -0.24
CA GLY A 37 -19.25 7.51 -0.90
C GLY A 37 -19.40 8.76 -1.75
N ASP A 38 -18.40 9.62 -1.69
CA ASP A 38 -18.21 10.81 -2.53
C ASP A 38 -17.22 10.49 -3.65
N VAL A 39 -17.69 10.56 -4.90
CA VAL A 39 -16.89 10.24 -6.09
C VAL A 39 -15.78 11.26 -6.32
N ASP A 40 -16.00 12.54 -6.03
CA ASP A 40 -14.98 13.57 -6.26
C ASP A 40 -13.83 13.42 -5.27
N ARG A 41 -14.17 13.15 -3.99
CA ARG A 41 -13.16 12.79 -2.99
C ARG A 41 -12.48 11.46 -3.32
N GLY A 42 -13.22 10.47 -3.79
CA GLY A 42 -12.65 9.20 -4.23
C GLY A 42 -11.67 9.35 -5.39
N ASN A 43 -11.96 10.22 -6.37
CA ASN A 43 -11.04 10.53 -7.49
C ASN A 43 -9.73 11.14 -7.00
N TYR A 44 -9.79 12.03 -6.00
CA TYR A 44 -8.60 12.53 -5.33
C TYR A 44 -7.81 11.40 -4.65
N LEU A 45 -8.49 10.53 -3.92
CA LEU A 45 -7.88 9.39 -3.23
C LEU A 45 -7.27 8.36 -4.19
N ILE A 46 -7.82 8.16 -5.39
CA ILE A 46 -7.27 7.29 -6.44
C ILE A 46 -5.87 7.78 -6.85
N ARG A 47 -5.69 9.10 -6.97
CA ARG A 47 -4.37 9.71 -7.24
C ARG A 47 -3.49 9.61 -6.01
N LEU A 48 -3.99 10.08 -4.86
CA LEU A 48 -3.25 10.11 -3.60
C LEU A 48 -2.72 8.74 -3.18
N GLY A 49 -3.55 7.72 -3.32
CA GLY A 49 -3.23 6.32 -3.03
C GLY A 49 -2.20 5.70 -3.96
N GLY A 50 -1.82 6.36 -5.05
CA GLY A 50 -0.95 5.80 -6.09
C GLY A 50 -1.63 4.77 -6.99
N CYS A 51 -2.97 4.68 -6.99
CA CYS A 51 -3.69 3.71 -7.81
C CYS A 51 -3.40 3.91 -9.30
N VAL A 52 -3.31 5.17 -9.76
CA VAL A 52 -3.02 5.49 -11.17
C VAL A 52 -1.61 5.03 -11.55
N ALA A 53 -0.61 5.33 -10.72
CA ALA A 53 0.79 4.99 -10.97
C ALA A 53 1.01 3.48 -11.13
N CYS A 54 0.25 2.65 -10.40
CA CYS A 54 0.34 1.20 -10.53
C CYS A 54 -0.62 0.61 -11.57
N HIS A 55 -1.87 1.07 -11.64
CA HIS A 55 -2.91 0.42 -12.44
C HIS A 55 -3.12 1.04 -13.82
N THR A 56 -2.25 1.95 -14.27
CA THR A 56 -2.31 2.54 -15.61
C THR A 56 -1.00 2.32 -16.33
N ASN A 57 -1.03 1.55 -17.42
CA ASN A 57 0.12 1.42 -18.32
C ASN A 57 -0.11 2.24 -19.59
N ASN A 58 0.39 3.48 -19.57
CA ASN A 58 0.30 4.44 -20.68
C ASN A 58 1.12 3.98 -21.90
N GLU A 59 2.29 3.38 -21.69
CA GLU A 59 3.16 2.91 -22.77
C GLU A 59 2.52 1.76 -23.57
N ALA A 60 1.88 0.83 -22.86
CA ALA A 60 1.15 -0.29 -23.47
C ALA A 60 -0.28 0.09 -23.91
N GLY A 61 -0.76 1.30 -23.61
CA GLY A 61 -2.10 1.77 -23.99
C GLY A 61 -3.24 0.95 -23.38
N THR A 62 -3.05 0.39 -22.18
CA THR A 62 -4.03 -0.49 -21.52
C THR A 62 -5.34 0.23 -21.14
N GLY A 63 -5.29 1.54 -20.95
CA GLY A 63 -6.40 2.36 -20.46
C GLY A 63 -6.21 2.78 -19.00
N PHE A 64 -6.94 3.80 -18.58
CA PHE A 64 -6.88 4.32 -17.22
C PHE A 64 -7.36 3.27 -16.21
N LEU A 65 -6.53 2.95 -15.21
CA LEU A 65 -6.82 1.94 -14.17
C LEU A 65 -7.07 0.50 -14.68
N ALA A 66 -6.73 0.23 -15.94
CA ALA A 66 -7.01 -1.03 -16.62
C ALA A 66 -5.87 -2.07 -16.54
N GLY A 67 -4.88 -1.83 -15.68
CA GLY A 67 -3.75 -2.73 -15.45
C GLY A 67 -2.40 -2.02 -15.57
N GLY A 68 -1.41 -2.58 -14.88
CA GLY A 68 -0.08 -1.99 -14.74
C GLY A 68 1.03 -2.70 -15.52
N PHE A 69 2.24 -2.18 -15.36
CA PHE A 69 3.46 -2.90 -15.71
C PHE A 69 3.83 -3.94 -14.64
N GLY A 70 4.64 -4.92 -15.01
CA GLY A 70 5.12 -5.93 -14.07
C GLY A 70 6.10 -5.34 -13.05
N LEU A 71 5.76 -5.43 -11.77
CA LEU A 71 6.64 -5.10 -10.66
C LEU A 71 7.56 -6.29 -10.38
N GLU A 72 8.80 -6.19 -10.84
CA GLU A 72 9.82 -7.20 -10.60
C GLU A 72 10.29 -7.17 -9.14
N THR A 73 10.29 -8.34 -8.50
CA THR A 73 10.79 -8.52 -7.14
C THR A 73 11.60 -9.81 -7.04
N GLN A 74 12.29 -10.01 -5.92
CA GLN A 74 12.94 -11.29 -5.61
C GLN A 74 11.96 -12.47 -5.47
N PHE A 75 10.65 -12.20 -5.34
CA PHE A 75 9.60 -13.21 -5.15
C PHE A 75 8.82 -13.50 -6.44
N GLY A 76 9.17 -12.86 -7.56
CA GLY A 76 8.45 -12.95 -8.84
C GLY A 76 8.00 -11.59 -9.35
N THR A 77 7.28 -11.60 -10.46
CA THR A 77 6.76 -10.40 -11.12
C THR A 77 5.28 -10.25 -10.82
N PHE A 78 4.91 -9.14 -10.18
CA PHE A 78 3.52 -8.83 -9.83
C PHE A 78 2.96 -7.81 -10.80
N VAL A 79 1.88 -8.17 -11.50
CA VAL A 79 1.19 -7.26 -12.42
C VAL A 79 -0.02 -6.66 -11.70
N PRO A 80 -0.11 -5.32 -11.59
CA PRO A 80 -1.31 -4.66 -11.08
C PRO A 80 -2.53 -5.01 -11.95
N PRO A 81 -3.63 -5.51 -11.37
CA PRO A 81 -4.81 -5.92 -12.13
C PRO A 81 -5.58 -4.73 -12.70
N ASN A 82 -6.54 -5.00 -13.58
CA ASN A 82 -7.54 -4.00 -13.96
C ASN A 82 -8.48 -3.77 -12.76
N ILE A 83 -8.64 -2.50 -12.36
CA ILE A 83 -9.51 -2.10 -11.24
C ILE A 83 -10.65 -1.16 -11.67
N THR A 84 -10.95 -1.14 -12.97
CA THR A 84 -12.12 -0.40 -13.49
C THR A 84 -13.44 -1.04 -13.05
N SER A 85 -14.54 -0.33 -13.28
CA SER A 85 -15.91 -0.80 -13.05
C SER A 85 -16.36 -1.97 -13.96
N ASP A 86 -15.49 -2.49 -14.83
CA ASP A 86 -15.81 -3.64 -15.68
C ASP A 86 -16.13 -4.89 -14.82
N PRO A 87 -17.23 -5.62 -15.09
CA PRO A 87 -17.67 -6.72 -14.26
C PRO A 87 -16.87 -8.02 -14.43
N GLU A 88 -16.06 -8.15 -15.48
CA GLU A 88 -15.32 -9.39 -15.78
C GLU A 88 -13.81 -9.20 -15.70
N ALA A 89 -13.28 -8.14 -16.31
CA ALA A 89 -11.87 -7.79 -16.28
C ALA A 89 -11.49 -6.96 -15.05
N GLY A 90 -12.42 -6.14 -14.55
CA GLY A 90 -12.22 -5.21 -13.44
C GLY A 90 -12.80 -5.68 -12.11
N ILE A 91 -13.13 -4.72 -11.24
CA ILE A 91 -13.73 -4.97 -9.92
C ILE A 91 -15.25 -4.76 -9.91
N GLY A 92 -15.91 -4.62 -11.07
CA GLY A 92 -17.34 -4.25 -11.16
C GLY A 92 -18.32 -5.21 -10.47
N ARG A 93 -17.91 -6.44 -10.15
CA ARG A 93 -18.69 -7.42 -9.38
C ARG A 93 -18.32 -7.49 -7.90
N TRP A 94 -17.30 -6.76 -7.47
CA TRP A 94 -16.92 -6.72 -6.06
C TRP A 94 -17.98 -5.98 -5.27
N THR A 95 -18.24 -6.43 -4.05
CA THR A 95 -19.01 -5.66 -3.08
C THR A 95 -18.08 -4.66 -2.37
N VAL A 96 -18.66 -3.60 -1.80
CA VAL A 96 -17.91 -2.68 -0.93
C VAL A 96 -17.20 -3.40 0.22
N GLN A 97 -17.78 -4.48 0.74
CA GLN A 97 -17.16 -5.33 1.76
C GLN A 97 -15.89 -6.02 1.24
N GLN A 98 -15.95 -6.63 0.06
CA GLN A 98 -14.76 -7.27 -0.55
C GLN A 98 -13.67 -6.25 -0.87
N PHE A 99 -14.04 -5.06 -1.34
CA PHE A 99 -13.09 -3.96 -1.55
C PHE A 99 -12.45 -3.51 -0.23
N SER A 100 -13.26 -3.30 0.81
CA SER A 100 -12.80 -2.96 2.16
C SER A 100 -11.84 -4.02 2.71
N ASP A 101 -12.15 -5.30 2.55
CA ASP A 101 -11.30 -6.41 3.01
C ASP A 101 -9.98 -6.49 2.24
N ALA A 102 -9.99 -6.22 0.94
CA ALA A 102 -8.77 -6.12 0.16
C ALA A 102 -7.88 -5.00 0.70
N MET A 103 -8.44 -3.77 0.81
CA MET A 103 -7.71 -2.58 1.23
C MET A 103 -7.22 -2.65 2.68
N SER A 104 -7.98 -3.29 3.57
CA SER A 104 -7.77 -3.18 5.02
C SER A 104 -7.29 -4.44 5.70
N ASN A 105 -7.51 -5.61 5.07
CA ASN A 105 -7.20 -6.91 5.64
C ASN A 105 -6.28 -7.73 4.70
N GLY A 106 -5.92 -7.19 3.53
CA GLY A 106 -5.16 -7.92 2.52
C GLY A 106 -5.88 -9.19 2.07
N MET A 107 -7.21 -9.15 1.95
CA MET A 107 -8.05 -10.29 1.59
C MET A 107 -8.93 -9.96 0.38
N GLY A 108 -8.59 -10.50 -0.79
CA GLY A 108 -9.39 -10.38 -1.99
C GLY A 108 -10.41 -11.52 -2.13
N PRO A 109 -11.29 -11.48 -3.15
CA PRO A 109 -12.27 -12.55 -3.39
C PRO A 109 -11.64 -13.93 -3.65
N GLN A 110 -10.37 -13.96 -4.10
CA GLN A 110 -9.61 -15.19 -4.36
C GLN A 110 -8.66 -15.59 -3.21
N GLY A 111 -8.72 -14.90 -2.07
CA GLY A 111 -7.90 -15.17 -0.89
C GLY A 111 -6.89 -14.07 -0.57
N HIS A 112 -5.85 -14.42 0.21
CA HIS A 112 -4.85 -13.49 0.69
C HIS A 112 -4.12 -12.76 -0.45
N LEU A 113 -3.97 -11.45 -0.31
CA LEU A 113 -3.21 -10.60 -1.22
C LEU A 113 -1.74 -10.58 -0.83
N TYR A 114 -0.87 -10.40 -1.82
CA TYR A 114 0.56 -10.18 -1.58
C TYR A 114 0.77 -8.73 -1.14
N PRO A 115 1.75 -8.45 -0.26
CA PRO A 115 2.00 -7.10 0.27
C PRO A 115 2.55 -6.10 -0.77
N THR A 116 2.78 -6.54 -2.01
CA THR A 116 2.96 -5.63 -3.15
C THR A 116 1.72 -4.77 -3.41
N PHE A 117 0.54 -5.25 -3.01
CA PHE A 117 -0.62 -4.40 -2.79
C PHE A 117 -0.52 -3.82 -1.37
N PRO A 118 -0.38 -2.50 -1.18
CA PRO A 118 0.02 -1.90 0.10
C PRO A 118 -1.14 -1.80 1.11
N TYR A 119 -1.84 -2.91 1.34
CA TYR A 119 -2.90 -3.03 2.35
C TYR A 119 -2.39 -2.80 3.78
N GLU A 120 -1.09 -3.01 4.02
CA GLU A 120 -0.41 -2.67 5.28
C GLU A 120 -0.48 -1.17 5.60
N ASN A 121 -0.58 -0.34 4.56
CA ASN A 121 -0.68 1.10 4.64
C ASN A 121 -2.15 1.55 4.53
N TYR A 122 -2.89 1.01 3.56
CA TYR A 122 -4.30 1.37 3.34
C TYR A 122 -5.23 0.98 4.50
N THR A 123 -4.86 0.02 5.35
CA THR A 123 -5.60 -0.25 6.58
C THR A 123 -5.83 1.02 7.42
N LEU A 124 -4.87 1.96 7.40
CA LEU A 124 -4.91 3.19 8.19
C LEU A 124 -5.99 4.18 7.72
N MET A 125 -6.48 4.06 6.49
CA MET A 125 -7.52 4.91 5.93
C MET A 125 -8.81 4.84 6.75
N SER A 126 -9.53 5.95 6.84
CA SER A 126 -10.83 6.04 7.49
C SER A 126 -11.90 5.25 6.70
N ASP A 127 -13.02 4.96 7.35
CA ASP A 127 -14.12 4.22 6.71
C ASP A 127 -14.75 5.03 5.58
N GLN A 128 -14.82 6.37 5.74
CA GLN A 128 -15.30 7.27 4.70
C GLN A 128 -14.41 7.21 3.45
N GLU A 129 -13.09 7.24 3.61
CA GLU A 129 -12.17 7.19 2.47
C GLU A 129 -12.26 5.85 1.70
N ILE A 130 -12.57 4.74 2.38
CA ILE A 130 -12.80 3.46 1.72
C ILE A 130 -14.07 3.48 0.86
N VAL A 131 -15.18 4.03 1.36
CA VAL A 131 -16.42 4.12 0.56
C VAL A 131 -16.32 5.16 -0.56
N ASP A 132 -15.56 6.25 -0.36
CA ASP A 132 -15.27 7.26 -1.39
C ASP A 132 -14.46 6.64 -2.53
N LEU A 133 -13.35 5.95 -2.21
CA LEU A 133 -12.53 5.24 -3.19
C LEU A 133 -13.34 4.22 -3.98
N TYR A 134 -14.13 3.40 -3.27
CA TYR A 134 -14.96 2.40 -3.91
C TYR A 134 -15.98 3.05 -4.86
N ALA A 135 -16.65 4.12 -4.43
CA ALA A 135 -17.61 4.84 -5.25
C ALA A 135 -16.95 5.41 -6.52
N ALA A 136 -15.76 6.00 -6.41
CA ALA A 136 -15.02 6.51 -7.56
C ALA A 136 -14.57 5.41 -8.53
N LEU A 137 -14.05 4.28 -8.03
CA LEU A 137 -13.67 3.15 -8.88
C LEU A 137 -14.87 2.52 -9.60
N MET A 138 -16.01 2.44 -8.93
CA MET A 138 -17.26 1.96 -9.56
C MET A 138 -17.84 2.96 -10.58
N ALA A 139 -17.40 4.22 -10.56
CA ALA A 139 -17.79 5.26 -11.50
C ALA A 139 -16.83 5.39 -12.70
N THR A 140 -15.73 4.63 -12.76
CA THR A 140 -14.79 4.71 -13.89
C THR A 140 -15.43 4.19 -15.18
N GLU A 141 -14.88 4.63 -16.32
CA GLU A 141 -15.16 3.98 -17.60
C GLU A 141 -14.68 2.51 -17.53
N PRO A 142 -15.52 1.52 -17.87
CA PRO A 142 -15.14 0.13 -17.82
C PRO A 142 -14.19 -0.21 -18.98
N VAL A 143 -13.12 -0.92 -18.68
CA VAL A 143 -12.22 -1.49 -19.69
C VAL A 143 -12.30 -3.00 -19.61
N SER A 144 -12.81 -3.66 -20.65
CA SER A 144 -13.05 -5.11 -20.66
C SER A 144 -11.82 -5.96 -20.98
N ALA A 145 -10.65 -5.33 -21.17
CA ALA A 145 -9.39 -6.04 -21.35
C ALA A 145 -8.83 -6.48 -19.98
N PRO A 146 -8.56 -7.78 -19.77
CA PRO A 146 -7.91 -8.23 -18.55
C PRO A 146 -6.45 -7.75 -18.52
N ALA A 147 -5.95 -7.44 -17.32
CA ALA A 147 -4.53 -7.23 -17.11
C ALA A 147 -3.74 -8.52 -17.36
N ALA A 148 -2.45 -8.39 -17.64
CA ALA A 148 -1.56 -9.55 -17.74
C ALA A 148 -1.48 -10.29 -16.40
N GLU A 149 -1.23 -11.60 -16.45
CA GLU A 149 -1.09 -12.42 -15.25
C GLU A 149 0.25 -12.13 -14.53
N SER A 150 0.25 -12.27 -13.21
CA SER A 150 1.49 -12.21 -12.42
C SER A 150 2.27 -13.51 -12.55
N GLU A 151 3.60 -13.41 -12.66
CA GLU A 151 4.51 -14.54 -12.76
C GLU A 151 5.20 -14.77 -11.41
N ILE A 152 4.56 -15.59 -10.57
CA ILE A 152 5.03 -15.88 -9.21
C ILE A 152 5.51 -17.33 -9.17
N PRO A 153 6.81 -17.61 -8.95
CA PRO A 153 7.32 -18.96 -8.90
C PRO A 153 6.92 -19.68 -7.60
N PHE A 154 6.96 -21.01 -7.63
CA PHE A 154 6.90 -21.81 -6.41
C PHE A 154 8.14 -21.53 -5.53
N PRO A 155 7.99 -21.43 -4.19
CA PRO A 155 6.77 -21.66 -3.40
C PRO A 155 5.87 -20.44 -3.23
N PHE A 156 6.28 -19.25 -3.69
CA PHE A 156 5.58 -17.99 -3.41
C PHE A 156 4.19 -17.89 -4.03
N ASN A 157 3.88 -18.67 -5.07
CA ASN A 157 2.55 -18.74 -5.66
C ASN A 157 1.48 -19.37 -4.75
N VAL A 158 1.87 -20.05 -3.67
CA VAL A 158 0.93 -20.67 -2.74
C VAL A 158 0.37 -19.60 -1.80
N ARG A 159 -0.80 -19.06 -2.15
CA ARG A 159 -1.52 -18.00 -1.41
C ARG A 159 -1.66 -18.26 0.09
N LEU A 160 -1.73 -19.53 0.52
CA LEU A 160 -1.84 -19.89 1.94
C LEU A 160 -0.61 -19.49 2.77
N ILE A 161 0.57 -19.38 2.14
CA ILE A 161 1.78 -18.89 2.80
C ILE A 161 1.56 -17.45 3.30
N MET A 162 0.76 -16.65 2.60
CA MET A 162 0.44 -15.28 3.01
C MET A 162 -0.39 -15.23 4.30
N ALA A 163 -1.15 -16.27 4.65
CA ALA A 163 -1.83 -16.33 5.94
C ALA A 163 -0.82 -16.32 7.10
N GLY A 164 0.25 -17.11 6.97
CA GLY A 164 1.34 -17.16 7.94
C GLY A 164 2.13 -15.85 7.96
N TRP A 165 2.42 -15.29 6.77
CA TRP A 165 3.12 -14.01 6.65
C TRP A 165 2.36 -12.86 7.31
N GLN A 166 1.05 -12.74 7.04
CA GLN A 166 0.19 -11.72 7.65
C GLN A 166 0.16 -11.85 9.17
N ASN A 167 0.04 -13.07 9.71
CA ASN A 167 0.06 -13.30 11.16
C ASN A 167 1.38 -12.90 11.84
N LEU A 168 2.48 -12.81 11.09
CA LEU A 168 3.80 -12.40 11.61
C LEU A 168 4.06 -10.91 11.46
N PHE A 169 3.62 -10.30 10.34
CA PHE A 169 4.09 -8.97 9.93
C PHE A 169 2.97 -7.94 9.77
N PHE A 170 1.71 -8.35 9.69
CA PHE A 170 0.60 -7.45 9.44
C PHE A 170 -0.24 -7.20 10.70
N SER A 171 -0.42 -5.92 11.05
CA SER A 171 -1.23 -5.46 12.18
C SER A 171 -2.26 -4.44 11.69
N PRO A 172 -3.46 -4.88 11.25
CA PRO A 172 -4.48 -3.97 10.73
C PRO A 172 -5.02 -3.06 11.84
N GLY A 173 -5.12 -1.78 11.53
CA GLY A 173 -5.66 -0.74 12.41
C GLY A 173 -6.05 0.51 11.61
N ARG A 174 -6.68 1.48 12.27
CA ARG A 174 -6.92 2.82 11.71
C ARG A 174 -5.85 3.77 12.22
N PHE A 175 -5.55 4.80 11.44
CA PHE A 175 -4.68 5.87 11.93
C PHE A 175 -5.25 6.47 13.22
N GLN A 176 -4.37 6.65 14.20
CA GLN A 176 -4.69 7.32 15.46
C GLN A 176 -3.77 8.54 15.57
N PRO A 177 -4.30 9.77 15.62
CA PRO A 177 -3.50 10.96 15.82
C PRO A 177 -2.70 10.88 17.12
N GLU A 178 -1.46 11.35 17.08
CA GLU A 178 -0.60 11.42 18.24
C GLU A 178 -0.96 12.61 19.12
N ALA A 179 -1.19 12.32 20.40
CA ALA A 179 -1.53 13.33 21.37
C ALA A 179 -0.34 14.29 21.59
N GLY A 180 -0.61 15.59 21.53
CA GLY A 180 0.41 16.64 21.71
C GLY A 180 1.06 17.10 20.39
N GLN A 181 0.82 16.40 19.28
CA GLN A 181 1.21 16.85 17.95
C GLN A 181 0.13 17.71 17.30
N SER A 182 0.54 18.55 16.34
CA SER A 182 -0.40 19.38 15.57
C SER A 182 -1.23 18.54 14.60
N ASP A 183 -2.37 19.06 14.16
CA ASP A 183 -3.19 18.42 13.12
C ASP A 183 -2.41 18.28 11.81
N LEU A 184 -1.57 19.27 11.48
CA LEU A 184 -0.72 19.26 10.29
C LEU A 184 0.31 18.13 10.34
N TYR A 185 1.00 17.96 11.48
CA TYR A 185 1.92 16.85 11.70
C TYR A 185 1.21 15.51 11.57
N ASN A 186 0.06 15.35 12.24
CA ASN A 186 -0.71 14.12 12.21
C ASN A 186 -1.22 13.78 10.80
N ARG A 187 -1.61 14.80 10.02
CA ARG A 187 -1.97 14.64 8.62
C ARG A 187 -0.78 14.17 7.77
N GLY A 188 0.40 14.77 7.96
CA GLY A 188 1.62 14.35 7.27
C GLY A 188 2.03 12.92 7.60
N LYS A 189 2.01 12.55 8.88
CA LYS A 189 2.26 11.20 9.35
C LYS A 189 1.27 10.20 8.74
N TYR A 190 -0.02 10.55 8.74
CA TYR A 190 -1.05 9.75 8.10
C TYR A 190 -0.76 9.52 6.61
N LEU A 191 -0.37 10.55 5.87
CA LEU A 191 -0.05 10.43 4.44
C LEU A 191 1.19 9.56 4.22
N ALA A 192 2.24 9.75 5.01
CA ALA A 192 3.51 9.04 4.88
C ALA A 192 3.40 7.53 5.20
N TYR A 193 2.62 7.17 6.22
CA TYR A 193 2.42 5.78 6.63
C TYR A 193 1.20 5.11 6.01
N GLY A 194 0.17 5.89 5.71
CA GLY A 194 -1.12 5.41 5.23
C GLY A 194 -1.21 5.50 3.70
N PRO A 195 -2.20 6.20 3.14
CA PRO A 195 -2.52 6.08 1.72
C PRO A 195 -1.41 6.54 0.76
N GLY A 196 -0.52 7.45 1.17
CA GLY A 196 0.64 7.82 0.35
C GLY A 196 1.78 6.79 0.37
N HIS A 197 1.75 5.85 1.34
CA HIS A 197 2.65 4.70 1.51
C HIS A 197 4.15 4.97 1.31
N CYS A 198 4.61 6.21 1.55
CA CYS A 198 6.01 6.61 1.40
C CYS A 198 6.93 5.68 2.22
N VAL A 199 6.48 5.29 3.42
CA VAL A 199 7.19 4.37 4.30
C VAL A 199 7.44 2.99 3.65
N ALA A 200 6.58 2.54 2.75
CA ALA A 200 6.68 1.22 2.14
C ALA A 200 7.84 1.11 1.13
N CYS A 201 8.22 2.24 0.51
CA CYS A 201 9.34 2.33 -0.42
C CYS A 201 10.63 2.80 0.28
N HIS A 202 10.53 3.74 1.21
CA HIS A 202 11.69 4.38 1.84
C HIS A 202 12.18 3.71 3.14
N THR A 203 11.78 2.47 3.40
CA THR A 203 12.17 1.71 4.59
C THR A 203 12.75 0.36 4.17
N PRO A 204 13.82 -0.13 4.82
CA PRO A 204 14.37 -1.45 4.49
C PRO A 204 13.35 -2.56 4.78
N ARG A 205 13.59 -3.70 4.14
CA ARG A 205 12.79 -4.92 4.31
C ARG A 205 13.68 -6.06 4.75
N ASN A 206 13.13 -6.92 5.60
CA ASN A 206 13.82 -8.16 5.99
C ASN A 206 13.80 -9.20 4.84
N GLU A 207 14.49 -10.32 5.05
CA GLU A 207 14.60 -11.42 4.07
C GLU A 207 13.25 -12.02 3.64
N LEU A 208 12.19 -11.83 4.42
CA LEU A 208 10.82 -12.28 4.11
C LEU A 208 9.98 -11.19 3.43
N GLY A 209 10.60 -10.06 3.05
CA GLY A 209 9.97 -8.95 2.36
C GLY A 209 9.11 -8.06 3.25
N ALA A 210 9.13 -8.22 4.57
CA ALA A 210 8.38 -7.37 5.48
C ALA A 210 9.14 -6.08 5.82
N ILE A 211 8.40 -4.98 5.95
CA ILE A 211 8.94 -3.67 6.33
C ILE A 211 9.55 -3.74 7.73
N GLU A 212 10.77 -3.22 7.87
CA GLU A 212 11.41 -3.03 9.18
C GLU A 212 10.96 -1.68 9.77
N TRP A 213 9.77 -1.68 10.40
CA TRP A 213 9.08 -0.47 10.88
C TRP A 213 9.89 0.39 11.86
N ASP A 214 10.86 -0.20 12.57
CA ASP A 214 11.79 0.49 13.47
C ASP A 214 12.89 1.29 12.73
N GLN A 215 13.03 1.06 11.42
CA GLN A 215 13.96 1.75 10.53
C GLN A 215 13.24 2.63 9.50
N ALA A 216 12.02 3.07 9.81
CA ALA A 216 11.19 3.88 8.91
C ALA A 216 11.98 5.03 8.28
N PHE A 217 11.84 5.19 6.96
CA PHE A 217 12.43 6.28 6.16
C PHE A 217 13.95 6.31 6.07
N THR A 218 14.67 5.32 6.60
CA THR A 218 16.15 5.26 6.52
C THR A 218 16.68 4.83 5.14
N GLY A 219 15.78 4.63 4.18
CA GLY A 219 16.08 4.24 2.81
C GLY A 219 16.05 2.73 2.62
N SER A 220 15.78 2.31 1.38
CA SER A 220 15.73 0.91 1.01
C SER A 220 16.77 0.58 -0.06
N PRO A 221 17.66 -0.40 0.16
CA PRO A 221 18.67 -0.78 -0.83
C PRO A 221 18.07 -1.48 -2.06
N GLY A 222 16.80 -1.91 -1.98
CA GLY A 222 16.05 -2.56 -3.05
C GLY A 222 14.71 -3.10 -2.56
N GLY A 223 13.76 -3.29 -3.46
CA GLY A 223 12.40 -3.74 -3.14
C GLY A 223 11.44 -3.48 -4.30
N THR A 224 10.14 -3.47 -4.02
CA THR A 224 9.10 -3.08 -4.97
C THR A 224 9.40 -1.65 -5.46
N GLY A 225 9.71 -1.46 -6.74
CA GLY A 225 10.04 -0.15 -7.31
C GLY A 225 11.52 0.26 -7.23
N GLY A 226 12.41 -0.63 -6.76
CA GLY A 226 13.86 -0.43 -6.80
C GLY A 226 14.47 0.14 -5.50
N ARG A 227 15.61 0.82 -5.64
CA ARG A 227 16.32 1.47 -4.52
C ARG A 227 15.66 2.81 -4.21
N ALA A 228 15.36 3.08 -2.95
CA ALA A 228 14.83 4.34 -2.48
C ALA A 228 15.80 4.99 -1.47
N PRO A 229 16.09 6.30 -1.57
CA PRO A 229 16.96 6.99 -0.62
C PRO A 229 16.29 7.16 0.75
N ALA A 230 17.07 7.53 1.77
CA ALA A 230 16.49 7.95 3.04
C ALA A 230 15.73 9.27 2.87
N ILE A 231 14.59 9.40 3.56
CA ILE A 231 13.78 10.63 3.61
C ILE A 231 13.50 11.09 5.04
N THR A 232 14.36 10.69 5.98
CA THR A 232 14.42 11.29 7.33
C THR A 232 14.79 12.77 7.24
N SER A 233 14.38 13.56 8.23
CA SER A 233 14.73 14.98 8.39
C SER A 233 16.21 15.28 8.17
N ALA A 234 17.11 14.47 8.72
CA ALA A 234 18.56 14.63 8.57
C ALA A 234 19.01 14.46 7.10
N ALA A 235 18.57 13.38 6.43
CA ALA A 235 18.92 13.11 5.04
C ALA A 235 18.33 14.16 4.08
N LEU A 236 17.10 14.60 4.32
CA LEU A 236 16.47 15.68 3.57
C LEU A 236 17.22 17.01 3.76
N GLY A 237 17.59 17.34 5.00
CA GLY A 237 18.39 18.52 5.31
C GLY A 237 19.77 18.50 4.63
N GLU A 238 20.45 17.35 4.61
CA GLU A 238 21.70 17.16 3.84
C GLU A 238 21.49 17.33 2.33
N GLY A 239 20.32 16.93 1.82
CA GLY A 239 19.88 17.15 0.44
C GLY A 239 19.49 18.59 0.11
N GLY A 240 19.52 19.51 1.08
CA GLY A 240 19.16 20.92 0.90
C GLY A 240 17.64 21.16 0.87
N TYR A 241 16.85 20.22 1.37
CA TYR A 241 15.41 20.37 1.47
C TYR A 241 15.03 21.17 2.72
N ASP A 242 14.10 22.09 2.54
CA ASP A 242 13.17 22.55 3.58
C ASP A 242 11.74 22.17 3.17
N VAL A 243 10.75 22.58 3.96
CA VAL A 243 9.33 22.27 3.69
C VAL A 243 8.89 22.79 2.33
N GLU A 244 9.24 24.02 1.96
CA GLU A 244 8.82 24.63 0.70
C GLU A 244 9.47 23.93 -0.50
N ALA A 245 10.77 23.65 -0.40
CA ALA A 245 11.51 22.95 -1.43
C ALA A 245 10.97 21.52 -1.62
N LEU A 246 10.67 20.80 -0.53
CA LEU A 246 10.11 19.46 -0.62
C LEU A 246 8.70 19.45 -1.21
N VAL A 247 7.84 20.41 -0.84
CA VAL A 247 6.53 20.60 -1.48
C VAL A 247 6.70 20.83 -2.98
N GLN A 248 7.61 21.71 -3.40
CA GLN A 248 7.84 21.99 -4.81
C GLN A 248 8.31 20.72 -5.54
N THR A 249 9.31 20.02 -5.00
CA THR A 249 9.81 18.76 -5.57
C THR A 249 8.70 17.71 -5.71
N LEU A 250 7.78 17.60 -4.76
CA LEU A 250 6.67 16.65 -4.86
C LEU A 250 5.62 17.09 -5.90
N LYS A 251 5.57 18.37 -6.28
CA LYS A 251 4.70 18.87 -7.35
C LYS A 251 5.25 18.65 -8.74
N ASP A 252 6.55 18.85 -8.92
CA ASP A 252 7.16 18.96 -10.26
C ASP A 252 8.41 18.09 -10.49
N GLY A 253 8.90 17.42 -9.45
CA GLY A 253 10.04 16.53 -9.50
C GLY A 253 11.40 17.22 -9.43
N PHE A 254 11.48 18.56 -9.43
CA PHE A 254 12.75 19.28 -9.39
C PHE A 254 13.32 19.32 -7.98
N THR A 255 14.57 18.89 -7.84
CA THR A 255 15.29 18.85 -6.56
C THR A 255 16.02 20.17 -6.29
N PRO A 256 16.32 20.51 -5.02
CA PRO A 256 17.15 21.67 -4.66
C PRO A 256 18.55 21.65 -5.30
N GLY A 257 19.05 20.46 -5.63
CA GLY A 257 20.35 20.24 -6.29
C GLY A 257 20.35 20.48 -7.80
N PHE A 258 19.28 21.02 -8.39
CA PHE A 258 19.10 21.20 -9.84
C PHE A 258 19.06 19.89 -10.65
N ASP A 259 18.66 18.80 -10.00
CA ASP A 259 18.36 17.50 -10.64
C ASP A 259 16.84 17.24 -10.67
N VAL A 260 16.40 16.18 -11.36
CA VAL A 260 15.00 15.75 -11.43
C VAL A 260 14.84 14.34 -10.89
N LEU A 261 13.83 14.12 -10.05
CA LEU A 261 13.47 12.78 -9.58
C LEU A 261 13.04 11.89 -10.75
N GLY A 262 13.86 10.89 -11.07
CA GLY A 262 13.61 9.91 -12.13
C GLY A 262 13.10 8.56 -11.60
N GLY A 263 12.98 7.59 -12.51
CA GLY A 263 12.54 6.24 -12.18
C GLY A 263 11.15 6.19 -11.55
N SER A 264 10.95 5.27 -10.62
CA SER A 264 9.67 5.06 -9.92
C SER A 264 9.20 6.30 -9.15
N MET A 265 10.12 7.10 -8.58
CA MET A 265 9.72 8.34 -7.91
C MET A 265 9.24 9.41 -8.91
N GLY A 266 9.81 9.47 -10.11
CA GLY A 266 9.32 10.34 -11.17
C GLY A 266 7.90 9.98 -11.60
N GLU A 267 7.57 8.69 -11.68
CA GLU A 267 6.21 8.19 -11.93
C GLU A 267 5.26 8.55 -10.80
N VAL A 268 5.69 8.39 -9.53
CA VAL A 268 4.90 8.83 -8.36
C VAL A 268 4.60 10.32 -8.43
N VAL A 269 5.55 11.16 -8.82
CA VAL A 269 5.29 12.59 -9.01
C VAL A 269 4.30 12.82 -10.15
N ALA A 270 4.55 12.23 -11.31
CA ALA A 270 3.76 12.46 -12.53
C ALA A 270 2.31 11.96 -12.43
N ASP A 271 2.04 10.88 -11.68
CA ASP A 271 0.72 10.25 -11.63
C ASP A 271 0.02 10.38 -10.27
N SER A 272 0.74 10.78 -9.20
CA SER A 272 0.20 10.97 -7.85
C SER A 272 0.48 12.35 -7.27
N THR A 273 1.69 12.64 -6.76
CA THR A 273 1.90 13.77 -5.84
C THR A 273 1.69 15.15 -6.48
N SER A 274 1.87 15.26 -7.80
CA SER A 274 1.54 16.48 -8.55
C SER A 274 0.05 16.84 -8.57
N TYR A 275 -0.83 15.89 -8.21
CA TYR A 275 -2.29 16.08 -8.10
C TYR A 275 -2.75 16.26 -6.65
N TRP A 276 -1.84 16.19 -5.68
CA TRP A 276 -2.20 16.38 -4.28
C TRP A 276 -2.53 17.85 -4.02
N THR A 277 -3.37 18.08 -3.01
CA THR A 277 -3.61 19.45 -2.54
C THR A 277 -2.35 20.02 -1.90
N ASP A 278 -2.19 21.34 -1.98
CA ASP A 278 -1.08 22.05 -1.33
C ASP A 278 -1.04 21.81 0.18
N GLU A 279 -2.21 21.64 0.80
CA GLU A 279 -2.35 21.30 2.22
C GLU A 279 -1.77 19.92 2.54
N ASP A 280 -2.09 18.90 1.75
CA ASP A 280 -1.56 17.54 1.96
C ASP A 280 -0.05 17.46 1.70
N LEU A 281 0.43 18.16 0.66
CA LEU A 281 1.86 18.23 0.38
C LEU A 281 2.62 18.93 1.50
N THR A 282 2.07 20.03 2.02
CA THR A 282 2.66 20.77 3.14
C THR A 282 2.64 19.92 4.39
N ALA A 283 1.54 19.22 4.68
CA ALA A 283 1.45 18.31 5.82
C ALA A 283 2.52 17.21 5.76
N LEU A 284 2.64 16.53 4.60
CA LEU A 284 3.65 15.49 4.38
C LEU A 284 5.06 16.05 4.55
N ALA A 285 5.36 17.19 3.93
CA ALA A 285 6.68 17.81 4.01
C ALA A 285 7.01 18.26 5.43
N THR A 286 6.06 18.86 6.17
CA THR A 286 6.24 19.22 7.58
C THR A 286 6.58 17.98 8.41
N TYR A 287 5.82 16.89 8.25
CA TYR A 287 6.10 15.65 8.98
C TYR A 287 7.51 15.11 8.70
N LEU A 288 7.90 14.98 7.43
CA LEU A 288 9.21 14.43 7.04
C LEU A 288 10.39 15.33 7.45
N MET A 289 10.18 16.64 7.56
CA MET A 289 11.21 17.57 8.03
C MET A 289 11.35 17.59 9.55
N GLU A 290 10.38 17.05 10.30
CA GLU A 290 10.39 16.97 11.76
C GLU A 290 10.89 15.60 12.30
N GLU A 291 10.86 14.54 11.48
CA GLU A 291 11.28 13.16 11.84
C GLU A 291 12.47 12.68 11.00
#